data_AF-A0A257XKN0-F1
#
_entry.id   AF-A0A257XKN0-F1
#
_cell.length_a   1.000
_cell.length_b   1.000
_cell.length_c   1.000
_cell.angle_alpha   90.00
_cell.angle_beta   90.00
_cell.angle_gamma   90.00
#
_symmetry.space_group_name_H-M   'P 1'
#
loop_
_entity.id
_entity.type
_entity.pdbx_description
1 polymer ?
#
loop_
_entity_poly.entity_id
_entity_poly.type
_entity_poly.pdbx_seq_one_letter_code
_entity_poly.pdbx_strand_id
1 'polypeptide(L)'
;MAICLGVSLPGPAFAQTTTLTTTTTGVDLALDPAQNTSFLITYSTSIGNTSGIAVLGNATHVWTLANQGSVTGSGGAGVYFANGGSVTNTGTASSISGTYGIAVNNGDLTIVNDGAIHGTSADGVYVSYGAGSVTNAATGVISGTSSGVNFAGTLGGTATVTNSGHITGAGAWGVNLDKGMAREREIMIAPASARTTPAP
;
A
#
# COMPACT_ATOMS: atom_id res chain seq x y z
N MET A 1 39.01 32.08 29.25
CA MET A 1 38.53 30.72 29.57
C MET A 1 37.22 30.52 28.82
N ALA A 2 37.27 29.96 27.61
CA ALA A 2 36.09 29.80 26.76
C ALA A 2 35.48 28.43 27.04
N ILE A 3 34.23 28.42 27.54
CA ILE A 3 33.47 27.20 27.78
C ILE A 3 32.81 26.85 26.45
N CYS A 4 33.25 25.78 25.81
CA CYS A 4 32.58 25.25 24.63
C CYS A 4 31.36 24.46 25.11
N LEU A 5 30.14 25.01 24.97
CA LEU A 5 28.92 24.25 25.15
C LEU A 5 28.72 23.37 23.91
N GLY A 6 28.96 22.07 24.07
CA GLY A 6 28.60 21.06 23.06
C GLY A 6 27.08 20.91 23.00
N VAL A 7 26.44 21.62 22.09
CA VAL A 7 25.10 21.23 21.62
C VAL A 7 25.27 20.04 20.69
N SER A 8 24.87 18.85 21.14
CA SER A 8 24.72 17.71 20.24
C SER A 8 23.57 18.00 19.30
N LEU A 9 23.86 18.19 18.01
CA LEU A 9 22.85 18.08 16.96
C LEU A 9 22.30 16.65 16.99
N PRO A 10 20.97 16.43 17.02
CA PRO A 10 20.42 15.11 16.72
C PRO A 10 20.97 14.70 15.36
N GLY A 11 21.63 13.55 15.29
CA GLY A 11 22.13 13.01 14.02
C GLY A 11 21.00 12.82 13.00
N PRO A 12 21.31 12.60 11.71
CA PRO A 12 20.29 12.29 10.71
C PRO A 12 19.38 11.17 11.23
N ALA A 13 18.08 11.43 11.21
CA ALA A 13 17.05 10.52 11.69
C ALA A 13 17.21 9.16 10.99
N PHE A 14 17.62 8.14 11.75
CA PHE A 14 17.43 6.77 11.33
C PHE A 14 15.91 6.58 11.16
N ALA A 15 15.50 5.92 10.08
CA ALA A 15 14.12 5.46 9.90
C ALA A 15 13.79 4.46 11.02
N GLN A 16 13.46 4.97 12.20
CA GLN A 16 13.08 4.17 13.34
C GLN A 16 11.72 3.56 13.03
N THR A 17 11.66 2.24 13.09
CA THR A 17 10.47 1.46 12.76
C THR A 17 9.72 1.17 14.04
N THR A 18 8.47 1.61 14.13
CA THR A 18 7.60 1.37 15.29
C THR A 18 6.72 0.16 15.04
N THR A 19 6.69 -0.77 15.98
CA THR A 19 5.80 -1.94 15.89
C THR A 19 4.40 -1.56 16.40
N LEU A 20 3.39 -1.77 15.56
CA LEU A 20 1.99 -1.55 15.90
C LEU A 20 1.42 -2.71 16.72
N THR A 21 0.41 -2.41 17.52
CA THR A 21 -0.29 -3.37 18.37
C THR A 21 -1.69 -3.68 17.85
N THR A 22 -2.24 -4.81 18.26
CA THR A 22 -3.58 -5.24 17.85
C THR A 22 -4.63 -4.26 18.35
N THR A 23 -5.55 -3.87 17.47
CA THR A 23 -6.65 -2.94 17.77
C THR A 23 -7.84 -3.23 16.87
N THR A 24 -9.02 -2.74 17.25
CA THR A 24 -10.27 -2.80 16.45
C THR A 24 -10.80 -1.41 16.08
N THR A 25 -10.06 -0.35 16.41
CA THR A 25 -10.46 1.05 16.17
C THR A 25 -9.63 1.74 15.09
N GLY A 26 -8.79 0.99 14.39
CA GLY A 26 -7.78 1.51 13.47
C GLY A 26 -6.61 2.21 14.16
N VAL A 27 -5.65 2.64 13.35
CA VAL A 27 -4.45 3.37 13.75
C VAL A 27 -4.27 4.57 12.83
N ASP A 28 -4.06 5.75 13.42
CA ASP A 28 -3.55 6.93 12.73
C ASP A 28 -2.05 7.04 13.00
N LEU A 29 -1.24 6.85 11.95
CA LEU A 29 0.22 6.84 12.04
C LEU A 29 0.78 8.21 12.46
N ALA A 30 0.07 9.31 12.19
CA ALA A 30 0.50 10.65 12.57
C ALA A 30 0.40 10.91 14.08
N LEU A 31 -0.36 10.08 14.80
CA LEU A 31 -0.48 10.14 16.26
C LEU A 31 0.63 9.37 16.98
N ASP A 32 1.62 8.82 16.25
CA ASP A 32 2.79 8.22 16.87
C ASP A 32 3.55 9.28 17.70
N PRO A 33 3.72 9.08 19.03
CA PRO A 33 4.35 10.06 19.89
C PRO A 33 5.83 10.28 19.55
N ALA A 34 6.47 9.29 18.93
CA ALA A 34 7.85 9.35 18.48
C ALA A 34 8.00 9.89 17.04
N GLN A 35 6.89 10.26 16.38
CA GLN A 35 6.87 10.86 15.05
C GLN A 35 7.59 10.01 13.99
N ASN A 36 7.53 8.68 14.14
CA ASN A 36 8.10 7.75 13.16
C ASN A 36 7.26 7.73 11.90
N THR A 37 7.90 7.47 10.76
CA THR A 37 7.22 7.31 9.46
C THR A 37 7.27 5.88 8.92
N SER A 38 7.92 4.97 9.67
CA SER A 38 8.05 3.55 9.35
C SER A 38 7.39 2.70 10.42
N PHE A 39 6.53 1.77 10.01
CA PHE A 39 5.74 0.95 10.91
C PHE A 39 5.77 -0.53 10.53
N LEU A 40 5.70 -1.39 11.54
CA LEU A 40 5.67 -2.83 11.40
C LEU A 40 4.41 -3.41 12.07
N ILE A 41 3.69 -4.25 11.34
CA ILE A 41 2.63 -5.12 11.85
C ILE A 41 3.19 -6.54 11.83
N THR A 42 3.33 -7.16 12.99
CA THR A 42 3.88 -8.52 13.12
C THR A 42 2.84 -9.58 12.80
N TYR A 43 3.28 -10.84 12.61
CA TYR A 43 2.40 -11.99 12.34
C TYR A 43 1.33 -12.24 13.42
N SER A 44 1.55 -11.79 14.66
CA SER A 44 0.57 -11.86 15.76
C SER A 44 -0.31 -10.62 15.88
N THR A 45 -0.06 -9.58 15.09
CA THR A 45 -0.78 -8.31 15.15
C THR A 45 -1.97 -8.33 14.20
N SER A 46 -3.15 -7.96 14.70
CA SER A 46 -4.36 -7.74 13.89
C SER A 46 -4.87 -6.33 14.09
N ILE A 47 -4.90 -5.52 13.04
CA ILE A 47 -5.45 -4.16 13.05
C ILE A 47 -6.79 -4.17 12.32
N GLY A 48 -7.87 -3.94 13.06
CA GLY A 48 -9.22 -3.80 12.53
C GLY A 48 -9.74 -2.38 12.68
N ASN A 49 -10.65 -1.98 11.79
CA ASN A 49 -11.55 -0.85 12.00
C ASN A 49 -12.92 -1.15 11.38
N THR A 50 -13.95 -1.31 12.21
CA THR A 50 -15.30 -1.66 11.74
C THR A 50 -15.97 -0.53 10.98
N SER A 51 -15.67 0.73 11.32
CA SER A 51 -16.39 1.91 10.83
C SER A 51 -15.55 2.81 9.94
N GLY A 52 -14.29 2.45 9.66
CA GLY A 52 -13.39 3.30 8.90
C GLY A 52 -12.11 2.61 8.43
N ILE A 53 -11.07 3.41 8.22
CA ILE A 53 -9.77 2.98 7.72
C ILE A 53 -9.01 2.26 8.85
N ALA A 54 -8.39 1.11 8.55
CA ALA A 54 -7.63 0.36 9.56
C ALA A 54 -6.25 0.97 9.82
N VAL A 55 -5.50 1.37 8.78
CA VAL A 55 -4.24 2.12 8.93
C VAL A 55 -4.30 3.39 8.10
N LEU A 56 -4.24 4.53 8.77
CA LEU A 56 -4.32 5.87 8.18
C LEU A 56 -2.95 6.56 8.27
N GLY A 57 -2.39 6.93 7.12
CA GLY A 57 -1.27 7.87 7.01
C GLY A 57 -1.74 9.21 6.44
N ASN A 58 -1.49 10.29 7.18
CA ASN A 58 -1.87 11.64 6.77
C ASN A 58 -1.01 12.17 5.58
N ALA A 59 -1.29 13.38 5.12
CA ALA A 59 -0.61 13.97 3.95
C ALA A 59 0.76 14.62 4.25
N THR A 60 1.16 14.74 5.52
CA THR A 60 2.39 15.46 5.90
C THR A 60 3.66 14.61 5.76
N HIS A 61 3.51 13.29 5.60
CA HIS A 61 4.61 12.37 5.46
C HIS A 61 4.37 11.36 4.34
N VAL A 62 5.46 10.81 3.83
CA VAL A 62 5.47 9.60 3.00
C VAL A 62 5.65 8.43 3.96
N TRP A 63 4.68 7.52 4.01
CA TRP A 63 4.62 6.47 5.02
C TRP A 63 5.23 5.15 4.53
N THR A 64 5.86 4.39 5.43
CA THR A 64 6.33 3.03 5.16
C THR A 64 5.63 2.07 6.11
N LEU A 65 5.01 1.03 5.55
CA LEU A 65 4.34 -0.01 6.31
C LEU A 65 4.82 -1.40 5.88
N ALA A 66 5.39 -2.14 6.81
CA ALA A 66 5.64 -3.58 6.66
C ALA A 66 4.53 -4.35 7.39
N ASN A 67 3.75 -5.12 6.65
CA ASN A 67 2.73 -6.01 7.19
C ASN A 67 3.15 -7.47 7.09
N GLN A 68 3.11 -8.17 8.22
CA GLN A 68 3.24 -9.62 8.35
C GLN A 68 2.00 -10.24 8.99
N GLY A 69 1.06 -9.41 9.49
CA GLY A 69 -0.15 -9.83 10.18
C GLY A 69 -1.41 -9.52 9.37
N SER A 70 -2.49 -9.15 10.07
CA SER A 70 -3.79 -8.85 9.44
C SER A 70 -4.18 -7.38 9.60
N VAL A 71 -4.66 -6.78 8.51
CA VAL A 71 -5.22 -5.44 8.46
C VAL A 71 -6.60 -5.51 7.80
N THR A 72 -7.63 -5.03 8.50
CA THR A 72 -9.03 -5.10 8.03
C THR A 72 -9.77 -3.79 8.31
N GLY A 73 -9.94 -2.95 7.28
CA GLY A 73 -10.75 -1.74 7.33
C GLY A 73 -12.16 -1.98 6.82
N SER A 74 -13.04 -2.60 7.61
CA SER A 74 -14.40 -2.98 7.16
C SER A 74 -15.26 -1.79 6.73
N GLY A 75 -15.04 -0.62 7.34
CA GLY A 75 -15.78 0.62 7.01
C GLY A 75 -15.02 1.57 6.08
N GLY A 76 -13.82 1.20 5.61
CA GLY A 76 -12.94 2.08 4.84
C GLY A 76 -11.87 1.30 4.09
N ALA A 77 -10.70 1.89 3.84
CA ALA A 77 -9.58 1.14 3.28
C ALA A 77 -8.88 0.30 4.36
N GLY A 78 -8.24 -0.81 3.97
CA GLY A 78 -7.31 -1.51 4.84
C GLY A 78 -6.14 -0.60 5.22
N VAL A 79 -5.46 -0.07 4.20
CA VAL A 79 -4.42 0.95 4.35
C VAL A 79 -4.76 2.15 3.46
N TYR A 80 -4.65 3.36 4.01
CA TYR A 80 -4.79 4.60 3.26
C TYR A 80 -3.63 5.54 3.55
N PHE A 81 -2.90 5.99 2.52
CA PHE A 81 -1.92 7.08 2.62
C PHE A 81 -2.33 8.28 1.76
N ALA A 82 -2.34 9.46 2.37
CA ALA A 82 -2.74 10.70 1.67
C ALA A 82 -1.58 11.42 0.94
N ASN A 83 -0.35 10.88 0.98
CA ASN A 83 0.80 11.45 0.28
C ASN A 83 1.81 10.35 -0.11
N GLY A 84 1.30 9.28 -0.72
CA GLY A 84 2.10 8.15 -1.15
C GLY A 84 2.76 7.37 -0.02
N GLY A 85 3.66 6.47 -0.40
CA GLY A 85 4.37 5.63 0.56
C GLY A 85 4.87 4.31 -0.01
N SER A 86 5.26 3.44 0.90
CA SER A 86 5.57 2.05 0.59
C SER A 86 4.81 1.09 1.50
N VAL A 87 4.31 0.00 0.92
CA VAL A 87 3.67 -1.09 1.65
C VAL A 87 4.32 -2.40 1.26
N THR A 88 4.85 -3.12 2.24
CA THR A 88 5.38 -4.48 2.07
C THR A 88 4.45 -5.44 2.81
N ASN A 89 3.64 -6.21 2.08
CA ASN A 89 2.76 -7.22 2.65
C ASN A 89 3.42 -8.60 2.48
N THR A 90 4.16 -9.04 3.49
CA THR A 90 5.08 -10.18 3.40
C THR A 90 4.64 -11.36 4.25
N GLY A 91 4.80 -12.57 3.70
CA GLY A 91 4.36 -13.82 4.30
C GLY A 91 2.97 -14.21 3.81
N THR A 92 2.80 -15.49 3.50
CA THR A 92 1.57 -16.05 2.88
C THR A 92 0.31 -15.90 3.74
N ALA A 93 0.47 -15.70 5.05
CA ALA A 93 -0.64 -15.44 5.98
C ALA A 93 -0.94 -13.95 6.19
N SER A 94 -0.07 -13.05 5.67
CA SER A 94 -0.29 -11.61 5.78
C SER A 94 -1.45 -11.17 4.90
N SER A 95 -2.33 -10.34 5.44
CA SER A 95 -3.52 -9.89 4.73
C SER A 95 -3.81 -8.42 4.96
N ILE A 96 -4.13 -7.70 3.89
CA ILE A 96 -4.69 -6.36 3.94
C ILE A 96 -6.04 -6.37 3.22
N SER A 97 -7.09 -5.92 3.90
CA SER A 97 -8.43 -5.88 3.34
C SER A 97 -9.23 -4.66 3.78
N GLY A 98 -10.16 -4.23 2.93
CA GLY A 98 -11.11 -3.16 3.19
C GLY A 98 -11.89 -2.84 1.92
N THR A 99 -12.72 -1.79 1.94
CA THR A 99 -13.38 -1.23 0.75
C THR A 99 -12.40 -1.13 -0.41
N TYR A 100 -11.26 -0.49 -0.15
CA TYR A 100 -10.02 -0.70 -0.88
C TYR A 100 -9.08 -1.53 -0.01
N GLY A 101 -8.30 -2.44 -0.60
CA GLY A 101 -7.22 -3.09 0.15
C GLY A 101 -6.19 -2.06 0.57
N ILE A 102 -5.59 -1.40 -0.42
CA ILE A 102 -4.69 -0.27 -0.23
C ILE A 102 -5.16 0.89 -1.13
N ALA A 103 -5.26 2.09 -0.57
CA ALA A 103 -5.58 3.29 -1.30
C ALA A 103 -4.56 4.40 -1.06
N VAL A 104 -4.17 5.10 -2.11
CA VAL A 104 -3.40 6.32 -2.04
C VAL A 104 -4.12 7.43 -2.78
N ASN A 105 -4.20 8.60 -2.15
CA ASN A 105 -4.71 9.81 -2.77
C ASN A 105 -3.61 10.85 -2.75
N ASN A 106 -3.02 11.10 -3.91
CA ASN A 106 -1.84 11.91 -4.13
C ASN A 106 -0.53 11.25 -3.68
N GLY A 107 0.49 11.34 -4.51
CA GLY A 107 1.82 10.79 -4.27
C GLY A 107 2.01 9.35 -4.75
N ASP A 108 3.27 8.96 -4.90
CA ASP A 108 3.63 7.67 -5.47
C ASP A 108 3.52 6.52 -4.45
N LEU A 109 3.11 5.35 -4.92
CA LEU A 109 2.99 4.16 -4.08
C LEU A 109 3.88 3.02 -4.59
N THR A 110 4.69 2.47 -3.69
CA THR A 110 5.46 1.22 -3.95
C THR A 110 4.88 0.07 -3.13
N ILE A 111 4.52 -1.02 -3.79
CA ILE A 111 3.99 -2.22 -3.15
C ILE A 111 4.89 -3.42 -3.47
N VAL A 112 5.19 -4.18 -2.43
CA VAL A 112 5.66 -5.57 -2.55
C VAL A 112 4.65 -6.45 -1.84
N ASN A 113 4.04 -7.38 -2.57
CA ASN A 113 3.03 -8.28 -2.05
C ASN A 113 3.44 -9.74 -2.23
N ASP A 114 3.52 -10.45 -1.12
CA ASP A 114 3.74 -11.91 -1.02
C ASP A 114 2.58 -12.61 -0.30
N GLY A 115 1.80 -11.85 0.48
CA GLY A 115 0.53 -12.27 1.06
C GLY A 115 -0.68 -11.87 0.20
N ALA A 116 -1.75 -11.42 0.86
CA ALA A 116 -3.00 -11.10 0.18
C ALA A 116 -3.47 -9.65 0.40
N ILE A 117 -3.88 -8.98 -0.68
CA ILE A 117 -4.48 -7.65 -0.68
C ILE A 117 -5.87 -7.73 -1.33
N HIS A 118 -6.91 -7.31 -0.61
CA HIS A 118 -8.31 -7.46 -1.04
C HIS A 118 -9.09 -6.15 -0.93
N GLY A 119 -9.58 -5.66 -2.06
CA GLY A 119 -10.64 -4.65 -2.14
C GLY A 119 -12.00 -5.36 -2.10
N THR A 120 -12.72 -5.22 -1.01
CA THR A 120 -13.98 -5.95 -0.76
C THR A 120 -15.19 -5.32 -1.44
N SER A 121 -15.10 -4.05 -1.84
CA SER A 121 -16.17 -3.34 -2.53
C SER A 121 -15.67 -2.35 -3.61
N ALA A 122 -14.36 -2.13 -3.72
CA ALA A 122 -13.72 -1.37 -4.78
C ALA A 122 -12.45 -2.08 -5.31
N ASP A 123 -11.35 -1.34 -5.49
CA ASP A 123 -10.12 -1.88 -6.06
C ASP A 123 -9.23 -2.53 -4.97
N GLY A 124 -8.45 -3.55 -5.35
CA GLY A 124 -7.45 -4.15 -4.45
C GLY A 124 -6.38 -3.14 -4.07
N VAL A 125 -5.79 -2.52 -5.07
CA VAL A 125 -4.86 -1.38 -4.95
C VAL A 125 -5.38 -0.23 -5.80
N TYR A 126 -5.57 0.93 -5.19
CA TYR A 126 -5.96 2.16 -5.85
C TYR A 126 -4.95 3.28 -5.60
N VAL A 127 -4.47 3.93 -6.65
CA VAL A 127 -3.61 5.10 -6.57
C VAL A 127 -4.20 6.20 -7.42
N SER A 128 -4.60 7.31 -6.78
CA SER A 128 -5.08 8.51 -7.46
C SER A 128 -4.01 9.60 -7.42
N TYR A 129 -3.85 10.34 -8.52
CA TYR A 129 -2.93 11.50 -8.57
C TYR A 129 -1.48 11.13 -8.22
N GLY A 130 -1.02 9.97 -8.68
CA GLY A 130 0.30 9.42 -8.36
C GLY A 130 0.65 8.22 -9.23
N ALA A 131 1.93 7.91 -9.28
CA ALA A 131 2.47 6.75 -9.99
C ALA A 131 3.10 5.77 -8.99
N GLY A 132 4.02 4.93 -9.45
CA GLY A 132 4.78 4.03 -8.59
C GLY A 132 4.89 2.62 -9.14
N SER A 133 5.02 1.66 -8.24
CA SER A 133 5.25 0.28 -8.64
C SER A 133 4.51 -0.72 -7.76
N VAL A 134 4.05 -1.80 -8.38
CA VAL A 134 3.47 -2.96 -7.69
C VAL A 134 4.22 -4.21 -8.12
N THR A 135 4.83 -4.87 -7.16
CA THR A 135 5.44 -6.20 -7.35
C THR A 135 4.59 -7.22 -6.61
N ASN A 136 3.90 -8.07 -7.35
CA ASN A 136 3.13 -9.17 -6.81
C ASN A 136 3.92 -10.47 -7.00
N ALA A 137 4.42 -11.03 -5.91
CA ALA A 137 5.22 -12.25 -5.89
C ALA A 137 4.37 -13.48 -6.25
N ALA A 138 5.01 -14.64 -6.43
CA ALA A 138 4.34 -15.86 -6.89
C ALA A 138 3.20 -16.34 -5.99
N THR A 139 3.32 -16.18 -4.67
CA THR A 139 2.26 -16.47 -3.70
C THR A 139 1.31 -15.30 -3.47
N GLY A 140 1.66 -14.13 -4.01
CA GLY A 140 0.93 -12.90 -3.82
C GLY A 140 -0.42 -12.92 -4.53
N VAL A 141 -1.46 -12.53 -3.80
CA VAL A 141 -2.80 -12.31 -4.34
C VAL A 141 -3.19 -10.85 -4.17
N ILE A 142 -3.56 -10.21 -5.27
CA ILE A 142 -4.23 -8.91 -5.26
C ILE A 142 -5.59 -9.08 -5.92
N SER A 143 -6.66 -8.71 -5.24
CA SER A 143 -7.99 -8.74 -5.82
C SER A 143 -8.82 -7.53 -5.46
N GLY A 144 -9.69 -7.11 -6.37
CA GLY A 144 -10.70 -6.10 -6.12
C GLY A 144 -12.01 -6.47 -6.79
N THR A 145 -13.13 -6.01 -6.23
CA THR A 145 -14.44 -6.15 -6.86
C THR A 145 -14.56 -5.31 -8.12
N SER A 146 -13.87 -4.16 -8.19
CA SER A 146 -13.75 -3.34 -9.40
C SER A 146 -12.51 -3.76 -10.18
N SER A 147 -11.32 -3.31 -9.77
CA SER A 147 -10.05 -3.66 -10.39
C SER A 147 -9.07 -4.27 -9.39
N GLY A 148 -8.14 -5.12 -9.83
CA GLY A 148 -7.08 -5.63 -8.96
C GLY A 148 -6.12 -4.52 -8.56
N VAL A 149 -5.52 -3.88 -9.57
CA VAL A 149 -4.62 -2.71 -9.41
C VAL A 149 -5.08 -1.60 -10.35
N ASN A 150 -5.24 -0.38 -9.84
CA ASN A 150 -5.71 0.78 -10.59
C ASN A 150 -4.88 2.03 -10.26
N PHE A 151 -4.15 2.54 -11.24
CA PHE A 151 -3.50 3.85 -11.18
C PHE A 151 -4.33 4.84 -12.00
N ALA A 152 -5.11 5.67 -11.29
CA ALA A 152 -6.04 6.65 -11.84
C ALA A 152 -5.44 8.06 -11.77
N GLY A 153 -4.82 8.50 -12.87
CA GLY A 153 -4.22 9.83 -12.95
C GLY A 153 -2.79 9.85 -12.41
N THR A 154 -1.83 9.37 -13.18
CA THR A 154 -0.40 9.35 -12.82
C THR A 154 0.30 10.70 -12.89
N LEU A 155 -0.41 11.76 -13.32
CA LEU A 155 0.14 13.13 -13.47
C LEU A 155 1.41 13.20 -14.34
N GLY A 156 1.52 12.29 -15.32
CA GLY A 156 2.70 12.17 -16.18
C GLY A 156 3.81 11.28 -15.62
N GLY A 157 3.68 10.79 -14.38
CA GLY A 157 4.50 9.70 -13.83
C GLY A 157 4.27 8.37 -14.56
N THR A 158 5.12 7.37 -14.30
CA THR A 158 5.00 6.05 -14.94
C THR A 158 4.73 5.00 -13.88
N ALA A 159 3.58 4.33 -13.98
CA ALA A 159 3.25 3.20 -13.13
C ALA A 159 3.82 1.89 -13.70
N THR A 160 4.32 1.02 -12.84
CA THR A 160 4.82 -0.30 -13.24
C THR A 160 4.20 -1.40 -12.41
N VAL A 161 3.72 -2.45 -13.06
CA VAL A 161 3.21 -3.64 -12.37
C VAL A 161 4.00 -4.84 -12.82
N THR A 162 4.65 -5.54 -11.90
CA THR A 162 5.28 -6.83 -12.15
C THR A 162 4.51 -7.89 -11.40
N ASN A 163 3.84 -8.78 -12.14
CA ASN A 163 3.05 -9.86 -11.56
C ASN A 163 3.72 -11.21 -11.82
N SER A 164 3.99 -11.95 -10.75
CA SER A 164 4.34 -13.37 -10.77
C SER A 164 3.29 -14.24 -10.06
N GLY A 165 2.32 -13.63 -9.36
CA GLY A 165 1.21 -14.31 -8.70
C GLY A 165 -0.13 -14.01 -9.38
N HIS A 166 -1.17 -13.76 -8.58
CA HIS A 166 -2.51 -13.48 -9.10
C HIS A 166 -2.95 -12.04 -8.84
N ILE A 167 -3.35 -11.34 -9.91
CA ILE A 167 -4.02 -10.05 -9.83
C ILE A 167 -5.39 -10.18 -10.54
N THR A 168 -6.47 -9.90 -9.82
CA THR A 168 -7.84 -10.04 -10.34
C THR A 168 -8.71 -8.82 -10.05
N GLY A 169 -9.44 -8.36 -11.05
CA GLY A 169 -10.55 -7.42 -10.88
C GLY A 169 -11.83 -8.09 -11.33
N ALA A 170 -12.84 -8.16 -10.47
CA ALA A 170 -14.08 -8.89 -10.80
C ALA A 170 -15.02 -8.09 -11.71
N GLY A 171 -15.00 -6.76 -11.62
CA GLY A 171 -15.95 -5.87 -12.30
C GLY A 171 -15.36 -5.09 -13.48
N ALA A 172 -14.04 -4.91 -13.51
CA ALA A 172 -13.35 -4.15 -14.54
C ALA A 172 -12.03 -4.81 -14.97
N TRP A 173 -10.88 -4.39 -14.42
CA TRP A 173 -9.56 -4.76 -14.92
C TRP A 173 -8.74 -5.53 -13.89
N GLY A 174 -7.94 -6.51 -14.30
CA GLY A 174 -6.87 -7.01 -13.44
C GLY A 174 -5.90 -5.88 -13.08
N VAL A 175 -5.39 -5.20 -14.10
CA VAL A 175 -4.48 -4.05 -13.98
C VAL A 175 -4.92 -2.93 -14.93
N ASN A 176 -5.16 -1.73 -14.39
CA ASN A 176 -5.47 -0.51 -15.15
C ASN A 176 -4.41 0.57 -14.88
N LEU A 177 -3.72 1.01 -15.93
CA LEU A 177 -2.68 2.04 -15.87
C LEU A 177 -2.96 3.09 -16.95
N ASP A 178 -3.10 4.35 -16.57
CA ASP A 178 -3.22 5.45 -17.55
C ASP A 178 -1.89 5.75 -18.27
N LYS A 179 -0.76 5.56 -17.58
CA LYS A 179 0.59 5.61 -18.11
C LYS A 179 1.49 4.60 -17.40
N GLY A 180 2.02 3.63 -18.14
CA GLY A 180 2.79 2.57 -17.52
C GLY A 180 2.92 1.30 -18.33
N MET A 181 3.51 0.29 -17.69
CA MET A 181 3.56 -1.08 -18.22
C MET A 181 3.22 -2.09 -17.13
N ALA A 182 2.49 -3.13 -17.52
CA ALA A 182 2.31 -4.34 -16.73
C ALA A 182 3.15 -5.46 -17.36
N ARG A 183 3.88 -6.21 -16.54
CA ARG A 183 4.71 -7.36 -16.93
C ARG A 183 4.23 -8.60 -16.20
N GLU A 184 4.01 -9.68 -16.93
CA GLU A 184 3.67 -11.00 -16.39
C GLU A 184 4.83 -11.96 -16.65
N ARG A 185 5.20 -12.75 -15.63
CA ARG A 185 6.13 -13.88 -15.80
C ARG A 185 5.32 -15.17 -15.76
N GLU A 186 5.01 -15.73 -16.94
CA GLU A 186 4.42 -17.06 -17.18
C GLU A 186 2.87 -17.20 -17.05
N ILE A 187 2.28 -18.07 -17.88
CA ILE A 187 0.92 -18.00 -18.46
C ILE A 187 -0.20 -18.44 -17.49
N MET A 188 -1.15 -17.54 -17.21
CA MET A 188 -2.59 -17.83 -17.19
C MET A 188 -3.42 -16.52 -17.19
N ILE A 189 -3.65 -15.94 -18.37
CA ILE A 189 -4.60 -14.82 -18.52
C ILE A 189 -6.02 -15.39 -18.48
N ALA A 190 -6.69 -15.28 -17.33
CA ALA A 190 -8.15 -15.23 -17.30
C ALA A 190 -8.59 -13.84 -17.82
N PRO A 191 -9.74 -13.72 -18.52
CA PRO A 191 -9.96 -12.65 -19.49
C PRO A 191 -10.28 -11.31 -18.81
N ALA A 192 -9.27 -10.44 -18.70
CA ALA A 192 -9.41 -8.98 -18.72
C ALA A 192 -8.04 -8.37 -19.06
N SER A 193 -7.73 -8.33 -20.36
CA SER A 193 -6.49 -7.85 -20.94
C SER A 193 -6.02 -6.54 -20.32
N ALA A 194 -4.78 -6.53 -19.81
CA ALA A 194 -4.06 -5.30 -19.47
C ALA A 194 -4.04 -4.38 -20.70
N ARG A 195 -4.76 -3.26 -20.64
CA ARG A 195 -4.74 -2.24 -21.68
C ARG A 195 -3.69 -1.21 -21.32
N THR A 196 -2.50 -1.29 -21.92
CA THR A 196 -1.56 -0.18 -21.99
C THR A 196 -1.96 0.69 -23.17
N THR A 197 -2.67 1.80 -22.96
CA THR A 197 -2.88 2.76 -24.06
C THR A 197 -1.56 3.44 -24.40
N PRO A 198 -1.17 3.54 -25.70
CA PRO A 198 -0.11 4.47 -26.08
C PRO A 198 -0.63 5.90 -25.86
N ALA A 199 0.18 6.75 -25.25
CA ALA A 199 -0.10 8.19 -25.16
C ALA A 199 -0.17 8.81 -26.58
N PRO A 200 -0.95 9.90 -26.78
CA PRO A 200 -1.11 10.57 -28.07
C PRO A 200 0.20 11.14 -28.64
#